data_AF-A0A523KIA9-F1
#
_entry.id   AF-A0A523KIA9-F1
#
_cell.length_a   1.000
_cell.length_b   1.000
_cell.length_c   1.000
_cell.angle_alpha   90.00
_cell.angle_beta   90.00
_cell.angle_gamma   90.00
#
_symmetry.space_group_name_H-M   'P 1'
#
loop_
_entity.id
_entity.type
_entity.pdbx_description
1 polymer ?
#
loop_
_entity_poly.entity_id
_entity_poly.type
_entity_poly.pdbx_seq_one_letter_code
_entity_poly.pdbx_strand_id
1 'polypeptide(L)'
;MAEPDKITIIEGPPPTFELDTDAWLPGLVEGPVPSQIAMCRLRSQNAPELVERCYRAWRDGHPMSLEYRSEEGLTDEAQIIAARWGDLEEGQVLMLWVRLVQDPFQVRIDFDDGPDDFPDDGFDLLS
;
A
#
# COMPACT_ATOMS: atom_id res chain seq x y z
N MET A 1 20.56 -12.29 13.34
CA MET A 1 19.53 -11.43 12.70
C MET A 1 18.40 -12.39 12.35
N ALA A 2 17.23 -12.27 12.97
CA ALA A 2 16.08 -13.08 12.57
C ALA A 2 15.58 -12.51 11.23
N GLU A 3 15.33 -13.37 10.25
CA GLU A 3 14.66 -12.94 9.02
C GLU A 3 13.25 -12.41 9.38
N PRO A 4 12.81 -11.29 8.78
CA PRO A 4 11.49 -10.74 9.04
C PRO A 4 10.42 -11.74 8.61
N ASP A 5 9.38 -11.87 9.44
CA ASP A 5 8.32 -12.83 9.17
C ASP A 5 7.43 -12.28 8.03
N LYS A 6 7.19 -13.10 7.00
CA LYS A 6 6.51 -12.65 5.77
C LYS A 6 5.39 -13.58 5.30
N ILE A 7 4.41 -12.99 4.64
CA ILE A 7 3.38 -13.67 3.83
C ILE A 7 3.77 -13.49 2.37
N THR A 8 3.97 -14.58 1.63
CA THR A 8 4.31 -14.54 0.20
C THR A 8 3.11 -14.94 -0.64
N ILE A 9 2.79 -14.16 -1.66
CA ILE A 9 1.82 -14.53 -2.69
C ILE A 9 2.51 -15.49 -3.68
N ILE A 10 2.20 -16.77 -3.57
CA ILE A 10 2.85 -17.82 -4.38
C ILE A 10 2.23 -17.90 -5.79
N GLU A 11 0.92 -17.74 -5.90
CA GLU A 11 0.19 -17.83 -7.17
C GLU A 11 -0.97 -16.82 -7.21
N GLY A 12 -1.12 -16.10 -8.32
CA GLY A 12 -2.20 -15.14 -8.53
C GLY A 12 -1.76 -13.91 -9.33
N PRO A 13 -2.72 -13.13 -9.84
CA PRO A 13 -2.43 -11.80 -10.36
C PRO A 13 -1.84 -10.91 -9.26
N PRO A 14 -1.12 -9.83 -9.62
CA PRO A 14 -0.65 -8.84 -8.66
C PRO A 14 -1.82 -8.35 -7.77
N PRO A 15 -1.61 -8.17 -6.45
CA PRO A 15 -2.64 -7.70 -5.56
C PRO A 15 -3.11 -6.30 -5.97
N THR A 16 -4.43 -6.10 -5.99
CA THR A 16 -5.00 -4.76 -6.13
C THR A 16 -4.95 -4.06 -4.78
N PHE A 17 -4.30 -2.90 -4.75
CA PHE A 17 -4.21 -2.04 -3.57
C PHE A 17 -5.24 -0.92 -3.70
N GLU A 18 -6.20 -0.89 -2.79
CA GLU A 18 -7.16 0.19 -2.65
C GLU A 18 -6.70 1.14 -1.53
N LEU A 19 -6.53 2.42 -1.84
CA LEU A 19 -6.18 3.41 -0.82
C LEU A 19 -7.30 3.47 0.22
N ASP A 20 -6.91 3.26 1.48
CA ASP A 20 -7.83 3.31 2.59
C ASP A 20 -7.76 4.73 3.20
N THR A 21 -8.92 5.30 3.53
CA THR A 21 -9.03 6.68 4.10
C THR A 21 -9.77 6.67 5.43
N ASP A 22 -9.89 5.49 6.06
CA ASP A 22 -10.55 5.34 7.35
C ASP A 22 -9.88 6.18 8.46
N ALA A 23 -10.67 6.56 9.46
CA ALA A 23 -10.33 7.60 10.43
C ALA A 23 -9.17 7.22 11.38
N TRP A 24 -8.81 5.94 11.46
CA TRP A 24 -7.68 5.46 12.27
C TRP A 24 -6.33 5.56 11.54
N LEU A 25 -6.33 5.75 10.22
CA LEU A 25 -5.13 5.74 9.39
C LEU A 25 -4.20 6.95 9.59
N PRO A 26 -4.69 8.19 9.79
CA PRO A 26 -3.82 9.36 9.94
C PRO A 26 -2.79 9.17 11.06
N GLY A 27 -3.19 8.62 12.20
CA GLY A 27 -2.28 8.37 13.32
C GLY A 27 -1.22 7.30 13.07
N LEU A 28 -1.35 6.51 11.99
CA LEU A 28 -0.39 5.46 11.63
C LEU A 28 0.57 5.87 10.51
N VAL A 29 0.22 6.87 9.70
CA VAL A 29 1.07 7.41 8.63
C VAL A 29 1.95 8.59 9.08
N GLU A 30 1.75 9.10 10.31
CA GLU A 30 2.63 10.10 10.91
C GLU A 30 4.02 9.51 11.18
N GLY A 31 4.93 9.76 10.25
CA GLY A 31 6.33 9.33 10.32
C GLY A 31 7.23 10.23 9.47
N PRO A 32 8.55 10.08 9.58
CA PRO A 32 9.51 10.90 8.83
C PRO A 32 9.48 10.63 7.31
N VAL A 33 8.88 9.52 6.88
CA VAL A 33 8.76 9.13 5.48
C VAL A 33 7.29 9.17 5.06
N PRO A 34 6.94 9.89 3.98
CA PRO A 34 5.57 9.90 3.46
C PRO A 34 5.18 8.47 3.06
N SER A 35 4.12 7.98 3.66
CA SER A 35 3.59 6.65 3.38
C SER A 35 2.08 6.69 3.35
N GLN A 36 1.50 5.80 2.57
CA GLN A 36 0.05 5.63 2.48
C GLN A 36 -0.30 4.24 2.98
N ILE A 37 -1.51 4.11 3.52
CA ILE A 37 -2.05 2.80 3.83
C ILE A 37 -2.97 2.38 2.69
N ALA A 38 -2.77 1.17 2.20
CA ALA A 38 -3.65 0.53 1.26
C ALA A 38 -4.18 -0.78 1.83
N MET A 39 -5.39 -1.13 1.43
CA MET A 39 -6.03 -2.41 1.67
C MET A 39 -5.90 -3.29 0.43
N CYS A 40 -5.47 -4.54 0.60
CA CYS A 40 -5.55 -5.56 -0.44
C CYS A 40 -6.35 -6.78 0.05
N ARG A 41 -7.13 -7.36 -0.86
CA ARG A 41 -7.95 -8.56 -0.61
C ARG A 41 -7.39 -9.73 -1.40
N LEU A 42 -7.08 -10.81 -0.70
CA LEU A 42 -6.49 -12.02 -1.25
C LEU A 42 -7.39 -13.21 -0.95
N ARG A 43 -7.54 -14.10 -1.92
CA ARG A 43 -8.13 -15.42 -1.66
C ARG A 43 -7.07 -16.30 -1.01
N SER A 44 -7.44 -16.98 0.06
CA SER A 44 -6.55 -17.90 0.76
C SER A 44 -7.34 -19.07 1.31
N GLN A 45 -6.74 -20.25 1.33
CA GLN A 45 -7.35 -21.44 1.96
C GLN A 45 -7.04 -21.51 3.46
N ASN A 46 -6.05 -20.72 3.92
CA ASN A 46 -5.53 -20.70 5.28
C ASN A 46 -5.56 -19.27 5.85
N ALA A 47 -6.57 -18.47 5.46
CA ALA A 47 -6.71 -17.09 5.91
C ALA A 47 -6.67 -16.92 7.45
N PRO A 48 -7.36 -17.74 8.27
CA PRO A 48 -7.33 -17.58 9.73
C PRO A 48 -5.95 -17.87 10.32
N GLU A 49 -5.22 -18.84 9.78
CA GLU A 49 -3.88 -19.21 10.23
C GLU A 49 -2.86 -18.10 9.91
N LEU A 50 -2.98 -17.46 8.75
CA LEU A 50 -2.15 -16.33 8.37
C LEU A 50 -2.39 -15.12 9.28
N VAL A 51 -3.64 -14.84 9.62
CA VAL A 51 -3.98 -13.75 10.55
C VAL A 51 -3.39 -14.04 11.94
N GLU A 52 -3.55 -15.24 12.47
CA GLU A 52 -2.97 -15.65 13.76
C GLU A 52 -1.44 -15.54 13.76
N ARG A 53 -0.78 -15.90 12.65
CA ARG A 53 0.67 -15.72 12.50
C ARG A 53 1.08 -14.25 12.60
N CYS A 54 0.35 -13.35 11.94
CA CYS A 54 0.59 -11.91 12.07
C CYS A 54 0.44 -11.44 13.53
N TYR A 55 -0.63 -11.85 14.21
CA TYR A 55 -0.84 -11.50 15.62
C TYR A 55 0.28 -11.98 16.53
N ARG A 56 0.78 -13.20 16.33
CA ARG A 56 1.91 -13.75 17.10
C ARG A 56 3.18 -12.95 16.85
N ALA A 57 3.53 -12.70 15.60
CA ALA A 57 4.70 -11.90 15.24
C ALA A 57 4.66 -10.51 15.89
N TRP A 58 3.53 -9.79 15.77
CA TRP A 58 3.37 -8.47 16.38
C TRP A 58 3.41 -8.52 17.91
N ARG A 59 2.85 -9.55 18.53
CA ARG A 59 2.92 -9.77 19.98
C ARG A 59 4.36 -9.94 20.46
N ASP A 60 5.20 -10.59 19.67
CA ASP A 60 6.62 -10.76 19.94
C ASP A 60 7.47 -9.56 19.48
N GLY A 61 6.85 -8.49 18.97
CA GLY A 61 7.52 -7.27 18.50
C GLY A 61 8.21 -7.40 17.13
N HIS A 62 7.90 -8.45 16.38
CA HIS A 62 8.42 -8.67 15.04
C HIS A 62 7.52 -8.04 13.98
N PRO A 63 8.09 -7.32 12.99
CA PRO A 63 7.32 -6.81 11.86
C PRO A 63 6.87 -7.96 10.96
N MET A 64 5.76 -7.72 10.24
CA MET A 64 5.24 -8.61 9.21
C MET A 64 5.26 -7.90 7.86
N SER A 65 5.66 -8.61 6.81
CA SER A 65 5.67 -8.10 5.44
C SER A 65 4.84 -8.97 4.48
N LEU A 66 4.27 -8.34 3.46
CA LEU A 66 3.63 -8.97 2.32
C LEU A 66 4.61 -8.93 1.14
N GLU A 67 5.03 -10.10 0.68
CA GLU A 67 5.86 -10.27 -0.52
C GLU A 67 4.97 -10.65 -1.70
N TYR A 68 5.04 -9.89 -2.79
CA TYR A 68 4.20 -10.09 -3.97
C TYR A 68 4.97 -9.80 -5.26
N ARG A 69 4.38 -10.20 -6.39
CA ARG A 69 4.87 -9.87 -7.72
C ARG A 69 4.17 -8.61 -8.22
N SER A 70 4.92 -7.58 -8.59
CA SER A 70 4.37 -6.36 -9.20
C SER A 70 3.89 -6.63 -10.63
N GLU A 71 3.20 -5.66 -11.23
CA GLU A 71 2.74 -5.73 -12.63
C GLU A 71 3.90 -5.91 -13.63
N GLU A 72 5.10 -5.46 -13.27
CA GLU A 72 6.33 -5.61 -14.05
C GLU A 72 7.00 -6.99 -13.86
N GLY A 73 6.43 -7.84 -12.98
CA GLY A 73 6.94 -9.17 -12.66
C GLY A 73 8.11 -9.18 -11.67
N LEU A 74 8.44 -8.03 -11.08
CA LEU A 74 9.46 -7.89 -10.03
C LEU A 74 8.88 -8.31 -8.67
N THR A 75 9.73 -8.81 -7.78
CA THR A 75 9.34 -9.10 -6.39
C THR A 75 9.38 -7.81 -5.60
N ASP A 76 8.26 -7.46 -4.98
CA ASP A 76 8.07 -6.28 -4.15
C ASP A 76 7.62 -6.70 -2.74
N GLU A 77 7.82 -5.81 -1.76
CA GLU A 77 7.51 -6.08 -0.35
C GLU A 77 6.86 -4.86 0.31
N ALA A 78 5.70 -5.07 0.94
CA ALA A 78 4.99 -4.04 1.69
C ALA A 78 4.78 -4.45 3.15
N GLN A 79 4.96 -3.53 4.09
CA GLN A 79 4.80 -3.84 5.52
C GLN A 79 3.32 -4.01 5.88
N ILE A 80 2.96 -5.12 6.52
CA ILE A 80 1.61 -5.39 7.01
C ILE A 80 1.42 -4.71 8.36
N ILE A 81 0.40 -3.87 8.46
CA ILE A 81 0.05 -3.12 9.68
C ILE A 81 -1.22 -3.62 10.36
N ALA A 82 -2.12 -4.25 9.60
CA ALA A 82 -3.31 -4.90 10.14
C ALA A 82 -3.72 -6.06 9.21
N ALA A 83 -4.35 -7.07 9.81
CA ALA A 83 -4.79 -8.27 9.09
C ALA A 83 -6.14 -8.73 9.64
N ARG A 84 -7.04 -9.09 8.74
CA ARG A 84 -8.35 -9.66 9.06
C ARG A 84 -8.70 -10.73 8.03
N TRP A 85 -9.50 -11.71 8.42
CA TRP A 85 -10.07 -12.68 7.49
C TRP A 85 -11.60 -12.62 7.51
N GLY A 86 -12.23 -13.09 6.44
CA GLY A 86 -13.67 -13.28 6.32
C GLY A 86 -13.99 -14.55 5.52
N ASP A 87 -15.19 -15.08 5.74
CA ASP A 87 -15.71 -16.25 5.03
C ASP A 87 -16.68 -15.79 3.95
N LEU A 88 -16.46 -16.20 2.70
CA LEU A 88 -17.37 -15.97 1.57
C LEU A 88 -17.81 -17.32 1.00
N GLU A 89 -18.90 -17.32 0.23
CA GLU A 89 -19.48 -18.52 -0.38
C GLU A 89 -18.48 -19.30 -1.27
N GLU A 90 -17.48 -18.60 -1.83
CA GLU A 90 -16.45 -19.15 -2.70
C GLU A 90 -15.10 -19.43 -1.99
N GLY A 91 -15.05 -19.33 -0.66
CA GLY A 91 -13.86 -19.59 0.15
C GLY A 91 -13.47 -18.43 1.07
N GLN A 92 -12.32 -18.57 1.75
CA GLN A 92 -11.87 -17.56 2.71
C GLN A 92 -11.14 -16.42 2.01
N VAL A 93 -11.36 -15.21 2.53
CA VAL A 93 -10.70 -13.98 2.07
C VAL A 93 -9.83 -13.42 3.19
N LEU A 94 -8.58 -13.14 2.86
CA LEU A 94 -7.63 -12.42 3.68
C LEU A 94 -7.62 -10.95 3.26
N MET A 95 -7.84 -10.06 4.23
CA MET A 95 -7.76 -8.61 4.09
C MET A 95 -6.51 -8.13 4.82
N LEU A 96 -5.61 -7.47 4.11
CA LEU A 96 -4.38 -6.92 4.67
C LEU A 96 -4.35 -5.41 4.44
N TRP A 97 -4.09 -4.66 5.51
CA TRP A 97 -3.68 -3.28 5.40
C TRP A 97 -2.15 -3.26 5.37
N VAL A 98 -1.60 -2.62 4.34
CA VAL A 98 -0.17 -2.49 4.15
C VAL A 98 0.25 -1.03 4.06
N ARG A 99 1.46 -0.74 4.55
CA ARG A 99 2.11 0.55 4.36
C ARG A 99 2.87 0.52 3.03
N LEU A 100 2.45 1.38 2.12
CA LEU A 100 3.15 1.65 0.86
C LEU A 100 3.99 2.91 1.07
N VAL A 101 5.31 2.76 1.00
CA VAL A 101 6.21 3.91 0.96
C VAL A 101 6.08 4.51 -0.43
N GLN A 102 5.73 5.79 -0.52
CA GLN A 102 5.79 6.46 -1.80
C GLN A 102 7.26 6.56 -2.18
N ASP A 103 7.65 5.91 -3.27
CA ASP A 103 8.96 6.19 -3.85
C ASP A 103 8.96 7.67 -4.28
N PRO A 104 9.86 8.51 -3.72
CA PRO A 104 9.86 9.94 -4.03
C PRO A 104 10.18 10.25 -5.49
N PHE A 105 10.62 9.25 -6.28
CA PHE A 105 10.89 9.37 -7.71
C PHE A 105 9.73 8.91 -8.61
N GLN A 106 8.63 8.38 -8.06
CA GLN A 106 7.46 7.91 -8.82
C GLN A 106 6.25 8.86 -8.76
N VAL A 107 6.47 10.14 -8.46
CA VAL A 107 5.42 11.16 -8.62
C VAL A 107 5.14 11.34 -10.12
N ARG A 108 4.10 10.68 -10.64
CA ARG A 108 3.45 11.11 -11.88
C ARG A 108 2.76 12.43 -11.58
N ILE A 109 3.43 13.53 -11.91
CA ILE A 109 2.79 14.82 -12.02
C ILE A 109 1.94 14.74 -13.29
N ASP A 110 0.65 14.43 -13.12
CA ASP A 110 -0.34 14.75 -14.14
C ASP A 110 -0.41 16.28 -14.17
N PHE A 111 0.39 16.87 -15.06
CA PHE A 111 0.16 18.24 -15.49
C PHE A 111 -1.18 18.21 -16.23
N ASP A 112 -2.23 18.62 -15.53
CA ASP A 112 -3.47 19.08 -16.16
C ASP A 112 -3.08 20.29 -17.03
N ASP A 113 -2.77 20.03 -18.30
CA ASP A 113 -2.55 21.05 -19.33
C ASP A 113 -3.92 21.64 -19.69
N GLY A 114 -4.49 22.38 -18.72
CA GLY A 114 -5.65 23.23 -18.89
C GLY A 114 -5.20 24.62 -19.37
N PRO A 115 -5.98 25.27 -20.26
CA PRO A 115 -5.46 26.18 -21.27
C PRO A 115 -4.79 27.44 -20.72
N ASP A 116 -3.62 27.70 -21.28
CA ASP A 116 -2.84 28.93 -21.32
C ASP A 116 -3.74 30.17 -21.56
N ASP A 117 -4.23 30.80 -20.49
CA ASP A 117 -4.77 32.17 -20.52
C ASP A 117 -3.72 33.08 -19.90
N PHE A 118 -2.66 33.35 -20.65
CA PHE A 118 -1.81 34.51 -20.38
C PHE A 118 -2.55 35.76 -20.86
N PRO A 119 -2.98 36.67 -19.97
CA PRO A 119 -3.37 37.99 -20.43
C PRO A 119 -2.12 38.72 -20.96
N ASP A 120 -2.18 39.08 -22.24
CA ASP A 120 -1.24 39.97 -22.93
C ASP A 120 -1.40 41.40 -22.37
N ASP A 121 -0.91 41.63 -21.14
CA ASP A 121 -0.78 42.98 -20.59
C ASP A 121 0.57 43.57 -21.03
N GLY A 122 0.52 44.25 -22.18
CA GLY A 122 1.63 45.02 -22.75
C GLY A 122 2.22 46.01 -21.74
N PHE A 123 3.38 45.66 -21.18
CA PHE A 123 4.16 46.54 -20.32
C PHE A 123 5.13 47.39 -21.17
N ASP A 124 4.70 48.62 -21.42
CA ASP A 124 5.42 49.73 -22.05
C ASP A 124 6.78 49.97 -21.39
N LEU A 125 7.86 49.72 -22.16
CA LEU A 125 9.24 49.89 -21.71
C LEU A 125 9.71 51.34 -21.97
N LEU A 126 9.23 52.26 -21.13
CA LEU A 126 9.83 53.59 -20.97
C LEU A 126 10.89 53.55 -19.85
N SER A 127 12.16 53.39 -20.25
CA SER A 127 13.25 54.30 -19.87
C SER A 127 14.53 54.00 -20.64
#